data_AF-J9AJV6-F1
#
_entry.id   AF-J9AJV6-F1
#
_cell.length_a   1.000
_cell.length_b   1.000
_cell.length_c   1.000
_cell.angle_alpha   90.00
_cell.angle_beta   90.00
_cell.angle_gamma   90.00
#
_symmetry.space_group_name_H-M   'P 1'
#
loop_
_entity.id
_entity.type
_entity.pdbx_description
1 polymer ?
#
loop_
_entity_poly.entity_id
_entity_poly.type
_entity_poly.pdbx_seq_one_letter_code
_entity_poly.pdbx_strand_id
1 'polypeptide(L)'
;MKTSGQMIGGGTLRGPPNGPYHVTWANHYVKFLEIYKKNGVKFWGLTIQNEPVSGIDLSYKWQTMYFSPKTERDFIKNHLGPALRGSEVGRNISLMIMDDQRTQLPIWADVVLKDKEAAQYISGIAVHWYNDFVPVSQLSETHSRHPNKFIFGTEACTGFKPFEHSPLLGDWSRGEMYAHDIIQVC
;
A
#
# COMPACT_ATOMS: atom_id res chain seq x y z
N MET A 1 6.63 -7.71 -15.00
CA MET A 1 8.06 -7.79 -14.58
C MET A 1 8.26 -8.66 -13.32
N LYS A 2 7.35 -9.60 -13.05
CA LYS A 2 7.41 -10.46 -11.86
C LYS A 2 8.31 -11.67 -12.08
N THR A 3 8.82 -12.25 -11.00
CA THR A 3 9.55 -13.53 -11.03
C THR A 3 8.71 -14.68 -11.60
N SER A 4 7.40 -14.66 -11.37
CA SER A 4 6.44 -15.64 -11.91
C SER A 4 6.15 -15.46 -13.41
N GLY A 5 6.46 -14.31 -13.99
CA GLY A 5 6.05 -13.97 -15.36
C GLY A 5 4.55 -13.75 -15.55
N GLN A 6 3.75 -13.83 -14.48
CA GLN A 6 2.29 -13.75 -14.51
C GLN A 6 1.77 -12.55 -13.71
N MET A 7 0.60 -12.02 -14.11
CA MET A 7 -0.07 -10.94 -13.37
C MET A 7 -0.67 -11.45 -12.06
N ILE A 8 -1.32 -12.60 -12.11
CA ILE A 8 -1.89 -13.32 -10.95
C ILE A 8 -0.84 -14.25 -10.32
N GLY A 9 -1.17 -14.78 -9.14
CA GLY A 9 -0.29 -15.65 -8.37
C GLY A 9 0.91 -14.92 -7.78
N GLY A 10 1.41 -15.45 -6.68
CA GLY A 10 2.51 -14.89 -5.92
C GLY A 10 3.79 -14.71 -6.74
N GLY A 11 4.56 -13.69 -6.38
CA GLY A 11 5.81 -13.36 -7.05
C GLY A 11 6.28 -11.94 -6.77
N THR A 12 7.60 -11.76 -6.73
CA THR A 12 8.26 -10.48 -6.48
C THR A 12 8.66 -9.80 -7.79
N LEU A 13 9.10 -8.54 -7.70
CA LEU A 13 9.77 -7.88 -8.81
C LEU A 13 11.05 -8.66 -9.19
N ARG A 14 11.25 -8.89 -10.49
CA ARG A 14 12.35 -9.73 -10.98
C ARG A 14 13.71 -9.04 -10.84
N GLY A 15 14.76 -9.83 -10.66
CA GLY A 15 16.14 -9.37 -10.69
C GLY A 15 16.62 -8.83 -9.34
N PRO A 16 17.89 -8.40 -9.26
CA PRO A 16 18.45 -7.89 -8.01
C PRO A 16 17.76 -6.57 -7.62
N PRO A 17 17.72 -6.21 -6.32
CA PRO A 17 17.05 -5.00 -5.82
C PRO A 17 17.49 -3.69 -6.47
N ASN A 18 18.73 -3.62 -6.98
CA ASN A 18 19.27 -2.45 -7.70
C ASN A 18 19.38 -2.66 -9.21
N GLY A 19 18.67 -3.66 -9.74
CA GLY A 19 18.68 -4.02 -11.14
C GLY A 19 17.74 -3.17 -12.01
N PRO A 20 17.80 -3.36 -13.34
CA PRO A 20 17.04 -2.55 -14.30
C PRO A 20 15.52 -2.69 -14.13
N TYR A 21 15.02 -3.83 -13.63
CA TYR A 21 13.60 -4.01 -13.37
C TYR A 21 13.06 -3.11 -12.26
N HIS A 22 13.86 -2.84 -11.21
CA HIS A 22 13.47 -1.95 -10.11
C HIS A 22 13.44 -0.49 -10.57
N VAL A 23 14.47 -0.06 -11.32
CA VAL A 23 14.49 1.27 -11.96
C VAL A 23 13.31 1.44 -12.92
N THR A 24 13.05 0.43 -13.75
CA THR A 24 11.93 0.45 -14.71
C THR A 24 10.58 0.52 -14.00
N TRP A 25 10.43 -0.19 -12.88
CA TRP A 25 9.22 -0.14 -12.08
C TRP A 25 9.02 1.24 -11.47
N ALA A 26 10.04 1.86 -10.85
CA ALA A 26 9.93 3.24 -10.36
C ALA A 26 9.59 4.25 -11.46
N ASN A 27 10.20 4.13 -12.64
CA ASN A 27 9.90 4.99 -13.79
C ASN A 27 8.46 4.81 -14.31
N HIS A 28 7.85 3.63 -14.10
CA HIS A 28 6.45 3.41 -14.44
C HIS A 28 5.51 4.32 -13.64
N TYR A 29 5.77 4.52 -12.35
CA TYR A 29 4.99 5.43 -11.49
C TYR A 29 5.06 6.87 -12.02
N VAL A 30 6.27 7.34 -12.35
CA VAL A 30 6.44 8.69 -12.90
C VAL A 30 5.69 8.85 -14.22
N LYS A 31 5.82 7.88 -15.15
CA LYS A 31 5.11 7.91 -16.44
C LYS A 31 3.59 7.88 -16.28
N PHE A 32 3.09 7.12 -15.30
CA PHE A 32 1.67 7.11 -14.95
C PHE A 32 1.20 8.50 -14.51
N LEU A 33 1.92 9.16 -13.61
CA LEU A 33 1.59 10.51 -13.17
C LEU A 33 1.70 11.55 -14.30
N GLU A 34 2.69 11.42 -15.17
CA GLU A 34 2.86 12.28 -16.35
C GLU A 34 1.69 12.17 -17.33
N ILE A 35 1.26 10.94 -17.67
CA ILE A 35 0.17 10.76 -18.63
C ILE A 35 -1.16 11.26 -18.07
N TYR A 36 -1.42 11.07 -16.78
CA TYR A 36 -2.64 11.59 -16.15
C TYR A 36 -2.61 13.11 -16.05
N LYS A 37 -1.47 13.73 -15.70
CA LYS A 37 -1.34 15.19 -15.71
C LYS A 37 -1.58 15.78 -17.09
N LYS A 38 -1.09 15.14 -18.16
CA LYS A 38 -1.37 15.54 -19.56
C LYS A 38 -2.86 15.51 -19.90
N ASN A 39 -3.62 14.64 -19.24
CA ASN A 39 -5.07 14.55 -19.36
C ASN A 39 -5.82 15.37 -18.30
N GLY A 40 -5.14 16.31 -17.62
CA GLY A 40 -5.76 17.21 -16.63
C GLY A 40 -6.03 16.59 -15.26
N VAL A 41 -5.61 15.34 -15.02
CA VAL A 41 -5.81 14.66 -13.74
C VAL A 41 -4.54 14.77 -12.88
N LYS A 42 -4.69 15.27 -11.66
CA LYS A 42 -3.61 15.34 -10.68
C LYS A 42 -3.88 14.36 -9.55
N PHE A 43 -2.84 13.72 -9.06
CA PHE A 43 -2.92 12.83 -7.89
C PHE A 43 -2.49 13.58 -6.64
N TRP A 44 -3.15 13.28 -5.52
CA TRP A 44 -2.75 13.74 -4.19
C TRP A 44 -1.76 12.76 -3.55
N GLY A 45 -2.06 11.47 -3.61
CA GLY A 45 -1.29 10.42 -2.95
C GLY A 45 -1.14 9.18 -3.82
N LEU A 46 -0.23 8.31 -3.39
CA LEU A 46 0.07 7.05 -4.05
C LEU A 46 0.56 6.03 -3.01
N THR A 47 0.16 4.78 -3.17
CA THR A 47 0.64 3.65 -2.38
C THR A 47 1.70 2.87 -3.15
N ILE A 48 2.62 2.20 -2.45
CA ILE A 48 3.72 1.50 -3.11
C ILE A 48 3.21 0.27 -3.87
N GLN A 49 2.33 -0.49 -3.26
CA GLN A 49 1.80 -1.73 -3.80
C GLN A 49 0.50 -2.02 -3.05
N ASN A 50 -0.58 -2.29 -3.77
CA ASN A 50 -1.80 -2.80 -3.15
C ASN A 50 -1.56 -4.19 -2.58
N GLU A 51 -1.90 -4.39 -1.31
CA GLU A 51 -1.85 -5.65 -0.58
C GLU A 51 -0.57 -6.47 -0.86
N PRO A 52 0.62 -5.93 -0.58
CA PRO A 52 1.88 -6.60 -0.87
C PRO A 52 1.95 -8.00 -0.27
N VAL A 53 1.32 -8.28 0.88
CA VAL A 53 1.31 -9.61 1.52
C VAL A 53 0.59 -10.65 0.67
N SER A 54 -0.42 -10.26 -0.11
CA SER A 54 -1.13 -11.19 -1.01
C SER A 54 -0.20 -11.86 -2.02
N GLY A 55 0.92 -11.22 -2.37
CA GLY A 55 1.91 -11.76 -3.29
C GLY A 55 2.72 -12.94 -2.75
N ILE A 56 2.57 -13.30 -1.47
CA ILE A 56 3.13 -14.52 -0.89
C ILE A 56 2.37 -15.76 -1.42
N ASP A 57 1.06 -15.64 -1.63
CA ASP A 57 0.22 -16.75 -2.09
C ASP A 57 0.42 -17.01 -3.58
N LEU A 58 1.11 -18.11 -3.90
CA LEU A 58 1.37 -18.55 -5.28
C LEU A 58 0.07 -18.82 -6.07
N SER A 59 -1.03 -19.10 -5.37
CA SER A 59 -2.36 -19.37 -5.96
C SER A 59 -3.30 -18.16 -5.95
N TYR A 60 -2.82 -16.97 -5.56
CA TYR A 60 -3.66 -15.78 -5.47
C TYR A 60 -4.33 -15.48 -6.81
N LYS A 61 -5.65 -15.33 -6.79
CA LYS A 61 -6.47 -15.31 -8.01
C LYS A 61 -6.50 -13.96 -8.72
N TRP A 62 -6.04 -12.90 -8.07
CA TRP A 62 -6.02 -11.53 -8.60
C TRP A 62 -4.59 -11.00 -8.81
N GLN A 63 -4.49 -9.85 -9.45
CA GLN A 63 -3.24 -9.17 -9.70
C GLN A 63 -2.56 -8.81 -8.37
N THR A 64 -1.31 -9.23 -8.21
CA THR A 64 -0.55 -8.97 -6.98
C THR A 64 0.94 -8.88 -7.26
N MET A 65 1.71 -8.28 -6.36
CA MET A 65 3.17 -8.36 -6.35
C MET A 65 3.66 -8.36 -4.91
N TYR A 66 4.49 -9.34 -4.54
CA TYR A 66 5.03 -9.43 -3.19
C TYR A 66 6.10 -8.37 -2.96
N PHE A 67 5.91 -7.60 -1.90
CA PHE A 67 6.98 -6.91 -1.20
C PHE A 67 6.95 -7.33 0.26
N SER A 68 8.09 -7.70 0.81
CA SER A 68 8.31 -7.66 2.27
C SER A 68 8.50 -6.20 2.73
N PRO A 69 8.36 -5.88 4.03
CA PRO A 69 8.67 -4.54 4.54
C PRO A 69 10.11 -4.09 4.20
N LYS A 70 11.08 -5.02 4.20
CA LYS A 70 12.48 -4.73 3.85
C LYS A 70 12.63 -4.39 2.38
N THR A 71 12.01 -5.16 1.49
CA THR A 71 12.09 -4.91 0.05
C THR A 71 11.30 -3.67 -0.37
N GLU A 72 10.18 -3.36 0.31
CA GLU A 72 9.45 -2.11 0.10
C GLU A 72 10.32 -0.91 0.50
N ARG A 73 10.91 -0.94 1.71
CA ARG A 73 11.88 0.06 2.17
C ARG A 73 13.01 0.29 1.17
N ASP A 74 13.66 -0.78 0.73
CA ASP A 74 14.80 -0.70 -0.19
C ASP A 74 14.38 -0.19 -1.57
N PHE A 75 13.18 -0.55 -2.05
CA PHE A 75 12.64 -0.03 -3.30
C PHE A 75 12.33 1.47 -3.22
N ILE A 76 11.71 1.92 -2.13
CA ILE A 76 11.44 3.35 -1.87
C ILE A 76 12.75 4.13 -1.86
N LYS A 77 13.71 3.68 -1.04
CA LYS A 77 14.96 4.38 -0.84
C LYS A 77 15.79 4.50 -2.12
N ASN A 78 15.98 3.38 -2.82
CA ASN A 78 16.96 3.29 -3.90
C ASN A 78 16.36 3.67 -5.26
N HIS A 79 15.03 3.64 -5.43
CA HIS A 79 14.39 3.79 -6.74
C HIS A 79 13.21 4.75 -6.72
N LEU A 80 12.11 4.39 -6.07
CA LEU A 80 10.84 5.11 -6.22
C LEU A 80 10.88 6.51 -5.61
N GLY A 81 11.43 6.65 -4.41
CA GLY A 81 11.58 7.94 -3.72
C GLY A 81 12.39 8.95 -4.54
N PRO A 82 13.62 8.61 -4.96
CA PRO A 82 14.42 9.46 -5.85
C PRO A 82 13.72 9.79 -7.17
N ALA A 83 13.09 8.80 -7.82
CA ALA A 83 12.39 9.01 -9.09
C ALA A 83 11.21 9.99 -8.95
N LEU A 84 10.40 9.86 -7.89
CA LEU A 84 9.30 10.77 -7.62
C LEU A 84 9.81 12.18 -7.31
N ARG A 85 10.77 12.34 -6.39
CA ARG A 85 11.32 13.65 -6.02
C ARG A 85 12.02 14.37 -7.18
N GLY A 86 12.67 13.62 -8.07
CA GLY A 86 13.32 14.16 -9.27
C GLY A 86 12.35 14.60 -10.36
N SER A 87 11.09 14.17 -10.32
CA SER A 87 10.09 14.48 -11.33
C SER A 87 9.22 15.69 -10.99
N GLU A 88 8.71 16.40 -11.99
CA GLU A 88 7.75 17.49 -11.77
C GLU A 88 6.40 16.99 -11.23
N VAL A 89 6.01 15.79 -11.62
CA VAL A 89 4.70 15.21 -11.29
C VAL A 89 4.68 14.49 -9.94
N GLY A 90 5.82 13.95 -9.52
CA GLY A 90 5.94 13.13 -8.32
C GLY A 90 6.42 13.89 -7.08
N ARG A 91 7.11 15.04 -7.24
CA ARG A 91 7.79 15.72 -6.12
C ARG A 91 6.88 16.13 -4.96
N ASN A 92 5.58 16.29 -5.21
CA ASN A 92 4.58 16.71 -4.23
C ASN A 92 3.57 15.61 -3.87
N ILE A 93 3.75 14.39 -4.38
CA ILE A 93 2.85 13.27 -4.09
C ILE A 93 3.04 12.82 -2.64
N SER A 94 1.93 12.59 -1.94
CA SER A 94 1.91 11.93 -0.63
C SER A 94 2.11 10.43 -0.81
N LEU A 95 3.34 9.97 -0.60
CA LEU A 95 3.69 8.55 -0.73
C LEU A 95 3.35 7.79 0.56
N MET A 96 2.61 6.70 0.43
CA MET A 96 2.14 5.86 1.54
C MET A 96 2.66 4.43 1.41
N ILE A 97 3.06 3.85 2.54
CA ILE A 97 3.57 2.47 2.63
C ILE A 97 2.48 1.47 3.03
N MET A 98 2.79 0.19 2.86
CA MET A 98 1.96 -0.95 3.25
C MET A 98 0.74 -1.15 2.34
N ASP A 99 -0.31 -0.35 2.49
CA ASP A 99 -1.58 -0.50 1.74
C ASP A 99 -2.14 -1.93 1.84
N ASP A 100 -2.21 -2.38 3.09
CA ASP A 100 -2.55 -3.75 3.46
C ASP A 100 -3.23 -3.75 4.85
N GLN A 101 -3.52 -4.94 5.36
CA GLN A 101 -4.25 -5.17 6.59
C GLN A 101 -3.52 -4.63 7.83
N ARG A 102 -4.30 -4.13 8.79
CA ARG A 102 -3.80 -3.71 10.12
C ARG A 102 -3.01 -4.78 10.88
N THR A 103 -3.18 -6.05 10.51
CA THR A 103 -2.43 -7.19 11.08
C THR A 103 -0.91 -7.08 10.84
N GLN A 104 -0.48 -6.28 9.87
CA GLN A 104 0.93 -6.04 9.57
C GLN A 104 1.56 -4.94 10.42
N LEU A 105 0.74 -4.18 11.15
CA LEU A 105 1.18 -3.11 12.04
C LEU A 105 1.45 -3.60 13.47
N PRO A 106 2.37 -2.94 14.20
CA PRO A 106 3.22 -1.81 13.79
C PRO A 106 4.49 -2.22 13.02
N ILE A 107 4.76 -3.53 12.91
CA ILE A 107 6.04 -4.08 12.46
C ILE A 107 6.43 -3.57 11.06
N TRP A 108 5.48 -3.51 10.14
CA TRP A 108 5.73 -3.00 8.79
C TRP A 108 6.24 -1.56 8.81
N ALA A 109 5.54 -0.69 9.55
CA ALA A 109 5.91 0.71 9.73
C ALA A 109 7.29 0.84 10.38
N ASP A 110 7.57 0.06 11.43
CA ASP A 110 8.86 0.06 12.12
C ASP A 110 10.02 -0.29 11.18
N VAL A 111 9.87 -1.32 10.34
CA VAL A 111 10.94 -1.76 9.43
C VAL A 111 11.24 -0.69 8.37
N VAL A 112 10.21 -0.07 7.81
CA VAL A 112 10.37 0.91 6.73
C VAL A 112 10.82 2.27 7.26
N LEU A 113 10.18 2.76 8.33
CA LEU A 113 10.36 4.13 8.83
C LEU A 113 11.60 4.29 9.73
N LYS A 114 12.16 3.19 10.28
CA LYS A 114 13.43 3.24 11.02
C LYS A 114 14.63 3.57 10.12
N ASP A 115 14.54 3.30 8.82
CA ASP A 115 15.55 3.74 7.84
C ASP A 115 15.24 5.17 7.38
N LYS A 116 16.05 6.12 7.85
CA LYS A 116 15.89 7.56 7.55
C LYS A 116 15.97 7.86 6.06
N GLU A 117 16.73 7.08 5.29
CA GLU A 117 16.88 7.29 3.86
C GLU A 117 15.61 6.89 3.09
N ALA A 118 14.81 5.96 3.61
CA ALA A 118 13.47 5.67 3.10
C ALA A 118 12.41 6.64 3.68
N ALA A 119 12.46 6.88 5.00
CA ALA A 119 11.47 7.65 5.74
C ALA A 119 11.29 9.10 5.26
N GLN A 120 12.32 9.70 4.65
CA GLN A 120 12.27 11.05 4.06
C GLN A 120 11.32 11.16 2.85
N TYR A 121 11.01 10.05 2.18
CA TYR A 121 10.10 10.03 1.03
C TYR A 121 8.65 9.76 1.42
N ILE A 122 8.43 9.20 2.61
CA ILE A 122 7.13 8.66 3.04
C ILE A 122 6.35 9.74 3.79
N SER A 123 5.08 9.91 3.44
CA SER A 123 4.17 10.86 4.09
C SER A 123 3.26 10.17 5.11
N GLY A 124 2.85 8.93 4.85
CA GLY A 124 1.95 8.19 5.75
C GLY A 124 1.95 6.68 5.53
N ILE A 125 1.03 6.02 6.23
CA ILE A 125 0.84 4.57 6.25
C ILE A 125 -0.60 4.29 5.80
N ALA A 126 -0.75 3.50 4.73
CA ALA A 126 -2.05 3.11 4.19
C ALA A 126 -2.52 1.79 4.83
N VAL A 127 -3.80 1.72 5.23
CA VAL A 127 -4.38 0.56 5.93
C VAL A 127 -5.69 0.10 5.31
N HIS A 128 -5.89 -1.23 5.25
CA HIS A 128 -7.13 -1.88 4.81
C HIS A 128 -7.88 -2.48 6.01
N TRP A 129 -9.20 -2.69 5.84
CA TRP A 129 -10.12 -3.07 6.91
C TRP A 129 -10.40 -4.59 7.07
N TYR A 130 -10.23 -5.41 6.03
CA TYR A 130 -10.81 -6.76 5.93
C TYR A 130 -10.47 -7.77 7.05
N ASN A 131 -9.33 -7.62 7.72
CA ASN A 131 -8.83 -8.55 8.73
C ASN A 131 -8.73 -7.95 10.15
N ASP A 132 -9.75 -7.24 10.63
CA ASP A 132 -9.73 -6.64 11.98
C ASP A 132 -10.23 -7.55 13.11
N PHE A 133 -9.80 -8.82 13.05
CA PHE A 133 -9.68 -9.65 14.25
C PHE A 133 -8.53 -9.19 15.17
N VAL A 134 -7.70 -8.24 14.72
CA VAL A 134 -6.69 -7.56 15.54
C VAL A 134 -7.26 -6.27 16.15
N PRO A 135 -6.86 -5.90 17.37
CA PRO A 135 -7.34 -4.68 18.01
C PRO A 135 -7.00 -3.41 17.21
N VAL A 136 -7.94 -2.47 17.17
CA VAL A 136 -7.75 -1.12 16.59
C VAL A 136 -6.59 -0.38 17.26
N SER A 137 -6.25 -0.71 18.51
CA SER A 137 -5.12 -0.13 19.24
C SER A 137 -3.77 -0.29 18.53
N GLN A 138 -3.64 -1.21 17.56
CA GLN A 138 -2.47 -1.29 16.68
C GLN A 138 -2.23 0.02 15.91
N LEU A 139 -3.30 0.73 15.53
CA LEU A 139 -3.20 2.05 14.89
C LEU A 139 -2.64 3.09 15.87
N SER A 140 -3.16 3.12 17.09
CA SER A 140 -2.68 4.02 18.16
C SER A 140 -1.23 3.74 18.53
N GLU A 141 -0.83 2.47 18.61
CA GLU A 141 0.55 2.05 18.84
C GLU A 141 1.47 2.48 17.69
N THR A 142 1.03 2.27 16.45
CA THR A 142 1.77 2.69 15.25
C THR A 142 1.96 4.20 15.22
N HIS A 143 0.90 4.98 15.48
CA HIS A 143 0.98 6.44 15.55
C HIS A 143 1.91 6.90 16.68
N SER A 144 1.83 6.27 17.85
CA SER A 144 2.72 6.60 18.98
C SER A 144 4.20 6.36 18.66
N ARG A 145 4.51 5.34 17.86
CA ARG A 145 5.88 5.06 17.40
C ARG A 145 6.33 5.99 16.26
N HIS A 146 5.41 6.42 15.40
CA HIS A 146 5.68 7.24 14.21
C HIS A 146 4.77 8.47 14.12
N PRO A 147 4.79 9.39 15.12
CA PRO A 147 3.78 10.45 15.24
C PRO A 147 3.79 11.47 14.09
N ASN A 148 4.91 11.55 13.36
CA ASN A 148 5.08 12.44 12.22
C ASN A 148 4.55 11.86 10.90
N LYS A 149 3.97 10.66 10.91
CA LYS A 149 3.38 10.00 9.75
C LYS A 149 1.88 9.83 9.98
N PHE A 150 1.07 10.29 9.03
CA PHE A 150 -0.37 10.05 9.12
C PHE A 150 -0.68 8.57 8.84
N ILE A 151 -1.80 8.09 9.38
CA ILE A 151 -2.38 6.79 9.03
C ILE A 151 -3.64 7.09 8.21
N PHE A 152 -3.87 6.37 7.12
CA PHE A 152 -4.97 6.61 6.20
C PHE A 152 -5.64 5.31 5.76
N GLY A 153 -6.96 5.19 5.97
CA GLY A 153 -7.75 4.07 5.49
C GLY A 153 -7.95 4.17 3.98
N THR A 154 -7.28 3.32 3.21
CA THR A 154 -7.30 3.34 1.73
C THR A 154 -8.34 2.40 1.13
N GLU A 155 -8.73 1.35 1.85
CA GLU A 155 -9.69 0.38 1.36
C GLU A 155 -10.53 -0.26 2.48
N ALA A 156 -11.84 -0.32 2.26
CA ALA A 156 -12.79 -1.08 3.08
C ALA A 156 -13.95 -1.57 2.21
N CYS A 157 -14.33 -2.83 2.37
CA CYS A 157 -15.56 -3.36 1.79
C CYS A 157 -16.20 -4.46 2.65
N THR A 158 -17.51 -4.63 2.51
CA THR A 158 -18.28 -5.76 3.07
C THR A 158 -18.62 -6.76 1.98
N GLY A 159 -18.99 -8.00 2.33
CA GLY A 159 -19.36 -9.00 1.32
C GLY A 159 -18.16 -9.73 0.71
N PHE A 160 -16.99 -9.65 1.33
CA PHE A 160 -15.77 -10.36 0.91
C PHE A 160 -15.72 -11.80 1.44
N LYS A 161 -16.66 -12.21 2.29
CA LYS A 161 -16.68 -13.55 2.90
C LYS A 161 -17.01 -14.62 1.84
N PRO A 162 -16.48 -15.85 1.97
CA PRO A 162 -16.64 -16.90 0.95
C PRO A 162 -18.06 -17.29 0.59
N PHE A 163 -19.07 -16.92 1.38
CA PHE A 163 -20.48 -17.27 1.16
C PHE A 163 -21.36 -16.06 0.79
N GLU A 164 -20.75 -14.88 0.64
CA GLU A 164 -21.44 -13.64 0.26
C GLU A 164 -21.11 -13.30 -1.19
N HIS A 165 -21.96 -13.69 -2.13
CA HIS A 165 -21.70 -13.51 -3.57
C HIS A 165 -22.63 -12.51 -4.25
N SER A 166 -23.45 -11.80 -3.50
CA SER A 166 -24.39 -10.83 -4.06
C SER A 166 -24.60 -9.64 -3.12
N PRO A 167 -24.91 -8.44 -3.66
CA PRO A 167 -25.31 -7.31 -2.86
C PRO A 167 -26.52 -7.68 -1.97
N LEU A 168 -26.44 -7.33 -0.69
CA LEU A 168 -27.57 -7.43 0.24
C LEU A 168 -28.24 -6.05 0.32
N LEU A 169 -29.30 -5.87 -0.45
CA LEU A 169 -30.02 -4.60 -0.52
C LEU A 169 -30.76 -4.35 0.80
N GLY A 170 -30.52 -3.18 1.41
CA GLY A 170 -31.18 -2.79 2.67
C GLY A 170 -30.57 -3.39 3.94
N ASP A 171 -29.39 -4.01 3.86
CA ASP A 171 -28.70 -4.54 5.03
C ASP A 171 -28.12 -3.42 5.91
N TRP A 172 -28.88 -3.06 6.96
CA TRP A 172 -28.49 -2.03 7.92
C TRP A 172 -27.21 -2.39 8.68
N SER A 173 -26.98 -3.68 8.95
CA SER A 173 -25.81 -4.13 9.71
C SER A 173 -24.51 -3.82 8.97
N ARG A 174 -24.50 -3.92 7.64
CA ARG A 174 -23.36 -3.49 6.82
C ARG A 174 -23.11 -2.00 6.97
N GLY A 175 -24.16 -1.18 6.98
CA GLY A 175 -24.03 0.27 7.25
C GLY A 175 -23.41 0.57 8.61
N GLU A 176 -23.84 -0.16 9.65
CA GLU A 176 -23.27 -0.04 11.00
C GLU A 176 -21.80 -0.46 11.05
N MET A 177 -21.38 -1.49 10.31
CA MET A 177 -19.98 -1.91 10.22
C MET A 177 -19.08 -0.80 9.68
N TYR A 178 -19.48 -0.13 8.59
CA TYR A 178 -18.72 1.02 8.07
C TYR A 178 -18.68 2.18 9.07
N ALA A 179 -19.82 2.53 9.67
CA ALA A 179 -19.88 3.64 10.63
C ALA A 179 -19.00 3.36 11.86
N HIS A 180 -19.04 2.14 12.38
CA HIS A 180 -18.22 1.71 13.51
C HIS A 180 -16.73 1.77 13.18
N ASP A 181 -16.30 1.25 12.01
CA ASP A 181 -14.88 1.31 11.62
C ASP A 181 -14.41 2.76 11.45
N ILE A 182 -15.18 3.61 10.77
CA ILE A 182 -14.83 5.03 10.59
C ILE A 182 -14.64 5.73 11.94
N ILE A 183 -15.53 5.50 12.92
CA ILE A 183 -15.42 6.09 14.27
C ILE A 183 -14.18 5.59 15.01
N GLN A 184 -13.79 4.32 14.79
CA GLN A 184 -12.65 3.71 15.48
C GLN A 184 -11.30 4.08 14.86
N VAL A 185 -11.27 4.38 13.56
CA VAL A 185 -10.04 4.70 12.80
C VAL A 185 -9.72 6.20 12.79
N CYS A 186 -10.69 7.08 13.12
CA CYS A 186 -10.48 8.52 13.33
C CYS A 186 -9.86 8.84 14.70
#